data_AF-A0A934CZ02-F1
#
_entry.id   AF-A0A934CZ02-F1
#
_cell.length_a   1.000
_cell.length_b   1.000
_cell.length_c   1.000
_cell.angle_alpha   90.00
_cell.angle_beta   90.00
_cell.angle_gamma   90.00
#
_symmetry.space_group_name_H-M   'P 1'
#
loop_
_entity.id
_entity.type
_entity.pdbx_description
1 polymer ?
#
loop_
_entity_poly.entity_id
_entity_poly.type
_entity_poly.pdbx_seq_one_letter_code
_entity_poly.pdbx_strand_id
1 'polypeptide(L)'
;MDGPADPLEEEVLRLYREPVIGAGYGNTYGEANIQNLVKKYRDLGEADMRRMTEMLTAFSRSGDLASSYVSVGALHALGKKDAVAAAYEWAKSQDDPAMFAHHFDIGKSIADHFAGH
;
A
#
# COMPACT_ATOMS: atom_id res chain seq x y z
N MET A 1 -14.17 8.54 23.02
CA MET A 1 -13.37 7.58 23.79
C MET A 1 -12.39 7.00 22.80
N ASP A 2 -11.20 7.59 22.72
CA ASP A 2 -10.11 6.98 21.95
C ASP A 2 -9.70 5.73 22.71
N GLY A 3 -10.01 4.56 22.13
CA GLY A 3 -9.56 3.28 22.65
C GLY A 3 -8.02 3.21 22.66
N PRO A 4 -7.43 2.20 23.32
CA PRO A 4 -5.99 1.97 23.17
C PRO A 4 -5.68 1.85 21.67
N ALA A 5 -4.68 2.60 21.22
CA ALA A 5 -4.27 2.58 19.83
C ALA A 5 -3.92 1.15 19.43
N ASP A 6 -4.45 0.70 18.30
CA ASP A 6 -4.19 -0.65 17.82
C ASP A 6 -2.71 -0.77 17.40
N PRO A 7 -1.91 -1.63 18.05
CA PRO A 7 -0.47 -1.70 17.76
C PRO A 7 -0.16 -2.05 16.30
N LEU A 8 -1.02 -2.85 15.66
CA LEU A 8 -0.85 -3.21 14.25
C LEU A 8 -1.12 -2.02 13.33
N GLU A 9 -2.22 -1.31 13.54
CA GLU A 9 -2.56 -0.09 12.79
C GLU A 9 -1.47 0.97 12.92
N GLU A 10 -0.97 1.24 14.13
CA GLU A 10 0.12 2.19 14.35
C GLU A 10 1.39 1.79 13.58
N GLU A 11 1.74 0.50 13.61
CA GLU A 11 2.90 -0.01 12.89
C GLU A 11 2.71 0.10 11.37
N VAL A 12 1.54 -0.26 10.84
CA VAL A 12 1.22 -0.11 9.42
C VAL A 12 1.30 1.36 8.99
N LEU A 13 0.72 2.28 9.77
CA LEU A 13 0.79 3.71 9.51
C LEU A 13 2.24 4.24 9.54
N ARG A 14 3.09 3.72 10.43
CA ARG A 14 4.52 4.03 10.43
C ARG A 14 5.19 3.54 9.15
N LEU A 15 4.88 2.33 8.68
CA LEU A 15 5.47 1.77 7.45
C LEU A 15 5.09 2.56 6.17
N TYR A 16 3.97 3.27 6.16
CA TYR A 16 3.65 4.23 5.09
C TYR A 16 4.52 5.50 5.13
N ARG A 17 4.96 5.90 6.32
CA ARG A 17 5.69 7.17 6.54
C ARG A 17 7.20 6.99 6.53
N GLU A 18 7.68 5.78 6.85
CA GLU A 18 9.09 5.50 7.09
C GLU A 18 9.60 4.32 6.22
N PRO A 19 10.65 4.53 5.40
CA PRO A 19 11.31 5.82 5.15
C PRO A 19 10.40 6.81 4.40
N VAL A 20 10.69 8.11 4.53
CA VAL A 20 9.92 9.16 3.85
C VAL A 20 10.09 8.99 2.34
N ILE A 21 8.96 8.98 1.62
CA ILE A 21 8.93 8.91 0.16
C ILE A 21 9.46 10.22 -0.41
N GLY A 22 10.40 10.12 -1.36
CA GLY A 22 11.04 11.30 -1.96
C GLY A 22 12.19 11.89 -1.12
N ALA A 23 12.53 11.31 0.03
CA ALA A 23 13.64 11.78 0.87
C ALA A 23 15.06 11.48 0.29
N GLY A 24 15.14 10.83 -0.88
CA GLY A 24 16.40 10.58 -1.58
C GLY A 24 16.29 9.48 -2.65
N TYR A 25 17.42 9.18 -3.31
CA TYR A 25 17.52 8.14 -4.35
C TYR A 25 17.06 6.75 -3.86
N GLY A 26 17.24 6.45 -2.57
CA GLY A 26 16.91 5.13 -2.01
C GLY A 26 15.42 4.85 -1.79
N ASN A 27 14.54 5.85 -1.86
CA ASN A 27 13.10 5.66 -1.68
C ASN A 27 12.28 6.75 -2.40
N THR A 28 12.65 7.06 -3.64
CA THR A 28 12.00 8.13 -4.41
C THR A 28 10.51 7.83 -4.66
N TYR A 29 10.17 6.56 -4.88
CA TYR A 29 8.81 6.11 -5.22
C TYR A 29 8.22 5.13 -4.21
N GLY A 30 8.74 5.08 -2.98
CA GLY A 30 8.16 4.27 -1.92
C GLY A 30 8.42 2.76 -1.99
N GLU A 31 9.43 2.32 -2.74
CA GLU A 31 9.82 0.89 -2.82
C GLU A 31 10.05 0.28 -1.43
N ALA A 32 10.77 0.97 -0.56
CA ALA A 32 11.04 0.49 0.78
C ALA A 32 9.75 0.38 1.61
N ASN A 33 8.79 1.30 1.43
CA ASN A 33 7.49 1.24 2.12
C ASN A 33 6.71 0.00 1.68
N ILE A 34 6.64 -0.25 0.37
CA ILE A 34 5.96 -1.43 -0.18
C ILE A 34 6.62 -2.71 0.34
N GLN A 35 7.95 -2.83 0.26
CA GLN A 35 8.69 -3.99 0.77
C GLN A 35 8.46 -4.22 2.26
N ASN A 36 8.49 -3.15 3.07
CA ASN A 36 8.28 -3.26 4.51
C ASN A 36 6.84 -3.70 4.84
N LEU A 37 5.83 -3.18 4.14
CA LEU A 37 4.45 -3.62 4.31
C LEU A 37 4.26 -5.09 3.92
N VAL A 38 4.85 -5.51 2.80
CA VAL A 38 4.80 -6.91 2.35
C VAL A 38 5.50 -7.84 3.33
N LYS A 39 6.69 -7.45 3.82
CA LYS A 39 7.43 -8.21 4.83
C LYS A 39 6.63 -8.32 6.12
N LYS A 40 6.13 -7.19 6.63
CA LYS A 40 5.27 -7.17 7.82
C LYS A 40 4.09 -8.12 7.65
N TYR A 41 3.38 -8.03 6.53
CA TYR A 41 2.26 -8.92 6.24
C TYR A 41 2.64 -10.40 6.35
N ARG A 42 3.76 -10.80 5.75
CA ARG A 42 4.23 -12.19 5.74
C ARG A 42 4.64 -12.71 7.12
N ASP A 43 5.05 -11.82 8.02
CA ASP A 43 5.44 -12.15 9.40
C ASP A 43 4.25 -12.23 10.38
N LEU A 44 3.03 -11.86 9.94
CA LEU A 44 1.83 -11.86 10.78
C LEU A 44 1.16 -13.23 10.89
N GLY A 45 0.40 -13.43 11.96
CA GLY A 45 -0.58 -14.52 12.04
C GLY A 45 -1.80 -14.26 11.17
N GLU A 46 -2.60 -15.29 10.86
CA GLU A 46 -3.73 -15.19 9.92
C GLU A 46 -4.75 -14.09 10.26
N ALA A 47 -5.05 -13.89 11.55
CA ALA A 47 -6.00 -12.87 11.98
C ALA A 47 -5.51 -11.46 11.65
N ASP A 48 -4.23 -11.19 11.93
CA ASP A 48 -3.61 -9.89 11.66
C ASP A 48 -3.33 -9.70 10.17
N MET A 49 -3.04 -10.78 9.41
CA MET A 49 -2.99 -10.73 7.95
C MET A 49 -4.33 -10.30 7.35
N ARG A 50 -5.45 -10.83 7.85
CA ARG A 50 -6.79 -10.40 7.39
C ARG A 50 -7.01 -8.92 7.69
N ARG A 51 -6.73 -8.50 8.93
CA ARG A 51 -6.87 -7.10 9.35
C ARG A 51 -5.98 -6.15 8.54
N MET A 52 -4.72 -6.52 8.31
CA MET A 52 -3.82 -5.74 7.46
C MET A 52 -4.30 -5.68 6.01
N THR A 53 -4.86 -6.78 5.47
CA THR A 53 -5.47 -6.77 4.13
C THR A 53 -6.61 -5.73 4.04
N GLU A 54 -7.46 -5.66 5.07
CA GLU A 54 -8.55 -4.69 5.15
C GLU A 54 -8.02 -3.24 5.17
N MET A 55 -6.99 -2.98 5.99
CA MET A 55 -6.33 -1.66 6.04
C MET A 55 -5.72 -1.27 4.69
N LEU A 56 -4.93 -2.14 4.07
CA LEU A 56 -4.35 -1.88 2.73
C LEU A 56 -5.44 -1.63 1.68
N THR A 57 -6.56 -2.36 1.75
CA THR A 57 -7.70 -2.18 0.84
C THR A 57 -8.47 -0.87 1.10
N ALA A 58 -8.47 -0.37 2.32
CA ALA A 58 -9.01 0.95 2.63
C ALA A 58 -8.07 2.05 2.09
N PHE A 59 -6.78 1.96 2.39
CA PHE A 59 -5.78 2.94 1.96
C PHE A 59 -5.58 2.99 0.43
N SER A 60 -5.76 1.88 -0.28
CA SER A 60 -5.70 1.86 -1.76
C SER A 60 -6.76 2.72 -2.44
N ARG A 61 -7.78 3.15 -1.69
CA ARG A 61 -8.88 4.03 -2.13
C ARG A 61 -8.87 5.37 -1.40
N SER A 62 -7.70 5.80 -0.96
CA SER A 62 -7.49 7.10 -0.32
C SER A 62 -7.23 8.19 -1.35
N GLY A 63 -7.71 9.41 -1.07
CA GLY A 63 -7.33 10.61 -1.83
C GLY A 63 -5.86 11.02 -1.62
N ASP A 64 -5.18 10.49 -0.59
CA ASP A 64 -3.73 10.62 -0.46
C ASP A 64 -3.04 9.70 -1.49
N LEU A 65 -2.40 10.33 -2.48
CA LEU A 65 -1.81 9.63 -3.61
C LEU A 65 -0.72 8.65 -3.17
N ALA A 66 0.14 9.06 -2.22
CA ALA A 66 1.21 8.22 -1.72
C ALA A 66 0.70 6.95 -1.04
N SER A 67 -0.22 7.11 -0.09
CA SER A 67 -0.83 5.97 0.61
C SER A 67 -1.55 5.05 -0.37
N SER A 68 -2.30 5.60 -1.33
CA SER A 68 -3.07 4.79 -2.28
C SER A 68 -2.19 3.96 -3.21
N TYR A 69 -1.17 4.52 -3.84
CA TYR A 69 -0.33 3.73 -4.75
C TYR A 69 0.59 2.74 -4.01
N VAL A 70 1.09 3.10 -2.81
CA VAL A 70 1.87 2.17 -1.98
C VAL A 70 1.01 0.99 -1.57
N SER A 71 -0.26 1.23 -1.21
CA SER A 71 -1.22 0.16 -0.90
C SER A 71 -1.45 -0.76 -2.10
N VAL A 72 -1.64 -0.20 -3.30
CA VAL A 72 -1.84 -0.98 -4.52
C VAL A 72 -0.62 -1.83 -4.83
N GLY A 73 0.60 -1.28 -4.71
CA GLY A 73 1.84 -2.03 -4.87
C GLY A 73 1.95 -3.19 -3.87
N ALA A 74 1.63 -2.94 -2.59
CA ALA A 74 1.68 -3.98 -1.56
C ALA A 74 0.63 -5.08 -1.80
N LEU A 75 -0.62 -4.71 -2.13
CA LEU A 75 -1.67 -5.65 -2.47
C LEU A 75 -1.32 -6.49 -3.70
N HIS A 76 -0.71 -5.88 -4.71
CA HIS A 76 -0.22 -6.56 -5.91
C HIS A 76 0.88 -7.59 -5.59
N ALA A 77 1.90 -7.19 -4.82
CA ALA A 77 2.97 -8.08 -4.36
C ALA A 77 2.47 -9.25 -3.49
N LEU A 78 1.33 -9.07 -2.80
CA LEU A 78 0.66 -10.10 -1.99
C LEU A 78 -0.35 -10.93 -2.79
N GLY A 79 -0.49 -10.71 -4.10
CA GLY A 79 -1.41 -11.45 -4.96
C GLY A 79 -2.90 -11.14 -4.74
N LYS A 80 -3.23 -10.02 -4.07
CA LYS A 80 -4.62 -9.60 -3.78
C LYS A 80 -5.28 -8.94 -4.99
N LYS A 81 -5.42 -9.70 -6.09
CA LYS A 81 -5.88 -9.21 -7.40
C LYS A 81 -7.22 -8.48 -7.34
N ASP A 82 -8.17 -8.99 -6.56
CA ASP A 82 -9.50 -8.39 -6.44
C ASP A 82 -9.46 -7.02 -5.75
N ALA A 83 -8.63 -6.87 -4.73
CA ALA A 83 -8.43 -5.60 -4.03
C ALA A 83 -7.73 -4.56 -4.93
N VAL A 84 -6.76 -5.00 -5.74
CA VAL A 84 -6.13 -4.15 -6.75
C VAL A 84 -7.17 -3.71 -7.79
N ALA A 85 -7.94 -4.63 -8.35
CA ALA A 85 -8.99 -4.30 -9.32
C ALA A 85 -10.01 -3.31 -8.75
N ALA A 86 -10.45 -3.51 -7.50
CA ALA A 86 -11.35 -2.60 -6.81
C ALA A 86 -10.75 -1.19 -6.63
N ALA A 87 -9.44 -1.06 -6.41
CA ALA A 87 -8.78 0.25 -6.34
C ALA A 87 -8.79 0.96 -7.70
N TYR A 88 -8.52 0.24 -8.80
CA TYR A 88 -8.62 0.81 -10.16
C TYR A 88 -10.05 1.20 -10.51
N GLU A 89 -11.06 0.42 -10.12
CA GLU A 89 -12.46 0.80 -10.31
C GLU A 89 -12.82 2.05 -9.48
N TRP A 90 -12.36 2.13 -8.22
CA TRP A 90 -12.54 3.32 -7.42
C TRP A 90 -11.90 4.56 -8.04
N ALA A 91 -10.69 4.44 -8.60
CA ALA A 91 -9.98 5.55 -9.24
C ALA A 91 -10.79 6.18 -10.39
N LYS A 92 -11.61 5.40 -11.11
CA LYS A 92 -12.51 5.91 -12.17
C LYS A 92 -13.56 6.88 -11.67
N SER A 93 -13.86 6.88 -10.37
CA SER A 93 -14.83 7.78 -9.74
C SER A 93 -14.21 9.07 -9.19
N GLN A 94 -12.89 9.22 -9.26
CA GLN A 94 -12.18 10.41 -8.78
C GLN A 94 -12.14 11.52 -9.84
N ASP A 95 -11.83 12.75 -9.42
CA ASP A 95 -11.76 13.92 -10.32
C ASP A 95 -10.68 13.79 -11.41
N ASP A 96 -9.55 13.14 -11.09
CA ASP A 96 -8.50 12.79 -12.05
C ASP A 96 -8.18 11.29 -12.00
N PRO A 97 -8.96 10.45 -12.71
CA PRO A 97 -8.74 9.01 -12.75
C PRO A 97 -7.38 8.60 -13.33
N ALA A 98 -6.85 9.40 -14.27
CA ALA A 98 -5.60 9.09 -14.96
C ALA A 98 -4.40 9.26 -14.02
N MET A 99 -4.42 10.28 -13.16
CA MET A 99 -3.39 10.49 -12.15
C MET A 99 -3.28 9.29 -11.21
N PHE A 100 -4.41 8.80 -10.66
CA PHE A 100 -4.41 7.65 -9.76
C PHE A 100 -3.97 6.37 -10.47
N ALA A 101 -4.52 6.09 -11.66
CA ALA A 101 -4.14 4.90 -12.43
C ALA A 101 -2.65 4.88 -12.75
N HIS A 102 -2.06 6.02 -13.15
CA HIS A 102 -0.64 6.12 -13.41
C HIS A 102 0.22 5.80 -12.17
N HIS A 103 -0.15 6.32 -11.00
CA HIS A 103 0.59 6.02 -9.78
C HIS A 103 0.41 4.57 -9.34
N PHE A 104 -0.78 3.99 -9.54
CA PHE A 104 -1.01 2.57 -9.29
C PHE A 104 -0.13 1.68 -10.18
N ASP A 105 0.08 2.06 -11.44
CA ASP A 105 1.01 1.36 -12.32
C ASP A 105 2.45 1.48 -11.84
N ILE A 106 2.87 2.65 -11.31
CA ILE A 106 4.18 2.80 -10.65
C ILE A 106 4.30 1.83 -9.46
N GLY A 107 3.32 1.82 -8.56
CA GLY A 107 3.32 0.94 -7.39
C GLY A 107 3.40 -0.54 -7.77
N LYS A 108 2.68 -0.97 -8.81
CA LYS A 108 2.76 -2.33 -9.34
C LYS A 108 4.11 -2.63 -9.98
N SER A 109 4.65 -1.70 -10.79
CA SER A 109 5.95 -1.88 -11.44
C SER A 109 7.07 -2.05 -10.41
N ILE A 110 7.03 -1.31 -9.31
CA ILE A 110 7.97 -1.46 -8.20
C ILE A 110 7.79 -2.82 -7.52
N ALA A 111 6.54 -3.22 -7.26
CA ALA A 111 6.24 -4.52 -6.71
C ALA A 111 6.76 -5.68 -7.58
N ASP A 112 6.57 -5.61 -8.89
CA ASP A 112 7.07 -6.61 -9.85
C ASP A 112 8.61 -6.65 -9.86
N HIS A 113 9.28 -5.50 -9.72
CA HIS A 113 10.74 -5.40 -9.68
C HIS A 113 11.35 -6.23 -8.55
N PHE A 114 10.83 -6.13 -7.32
CA PHE A 114 11.39 -6.87 -6.18
C PHE A 114 10.71 -8.22 -5.92
N ALA A 115 9.53 -8.50 -6.49
CA ALA A 115 8.88 -9.80 -6.37
C ALA A 115 9.49 -10.86 -7.31
N GLY A 116 10.26 -10.44 -8.33
CA GLY A 116 10.98 -11.31 -9.24
C GLY A 116 12.35 -11.80 -8.75
N HIS A 117 12.68 -11.58 -7.47
CA HIS A 117 13.96 -11.95 -6.82
C HIS A 117 13.69 -12.72 -5.52
#